data_AF-A0A381SZA6-F1
#
_entry.id   AF-A0A381SZA6-F1
#
_cell.length_a   1.000
_cell.length_b   1.000
_cell.length_c   1.000
_cell.angle_alpha   90.00
_cell.angle_beta   90.00
_cell.angle_gamma   90.00
#
_symmetry.space_group_name_H-M   'P 1'
#
loop_
_entity.id
_entity.type
_entity.pdbx_description
1 polymer ?
#
loop_
_entity_poly.entity_id
_entity_poly.type
_entity_poly.pdbx_seq_one_letter_code
_entity_poly.pdbx_strand_id
1 'polypeptide(L)'
;MPTKHLAPASLSTLFSHHLDTLNERLENALEKTGYDSMVILAGNQQQIGRSDLNYPYSVEPYFNAWVPLTQNPGCILKLTPTEKPLLVYVQPENYWHETILDPKNHWVQHFNIQIAKTSDDALKMITPTKMKQAFIGPDADNTGDFTAFNDSKLLNELNYFRAFKTDYEIKCIEYANQIAAQGHIAVQNTFPLEVSEFHINHVYCAATNQREAELPYPSVVALNEHASILHYQNLKQRSPIEIHSLLLDAGAQFNGYASDITRTWCSQNLRFQKLITAVDSIQQLLCSQAVKGTDFVELNDQAHRLVAEILSKQKFVFCSAAQAYEAGITRTFFPHGLGHLLGLQVHDTGGHQKTPNGALRSPPAKHPHLRLTRALEPGFVLTIEPGIYFIPMLLKKLSVSNHKKHINWDLIEEFIPFGGVRIEDNIVVTTSKACNLTRQFLPSMNTVSVF
;
A
#
# COMPACT_ATOMS: atom_id res chain seq x y z
N MET A 1 -34.53 -16.08 -5.36
CA MET A 1 -34.50 -16.15 -3.88
C MET A 1 -33.48 -15.13 -3.41
N PRO A 2 -33.85 -14.16 -2.56
CA PRO A 2 -32.91 -13.17 -2.06
C PRO A 2 -31.97 -13.86 -1.08
N THR A 3 -30.67 -13.85 -1.41
CA THR A 3 -29.59 -14.22 -0.49
C THR A 3 -29.68 -13.32 0.74
N LYS A 4 -29.78 -13.93 1.92
CA LYS A 4 -29.69 -13.25 3.21
C LYS A 4 -28.44 -12.37 3.23
N HIS A 5 -28.60 -11.06 3.07
CA HIS A 5 -27.59 -10.11 3.47
C HIS A 5 -27.46 -10.23 4.99
N LEU A 6 -26.36 -10.84 5.45
CA LEU A 6 -25.89 -10.66 6.82
C LEU A 6 -25.80 -9.15 7.05
N ALA A 7 -26.49 -8.64 8.06
CA ALA A 7 -26.35 -7.23 8.44
C ALA A 7 -24.85 -6.95 8.68
N PRO A 8 -24.29 -5.86 8.14
CA PRO A 8 -22.87 -5.56 8.35
C PRO A 8 -22.62 -5.43 9.84
N ALA A 9 -21.71 -6.25 10.38
CA ALA A 9 -21.26 -6.09 11.75
C ALA A 9 -20.72 -4.66 11.93
N SER A 10 -21.12 -3.99 13.02
CA SER A 10 -20.58 -2.67 13.34
C SER A 10 -19.06 -2.74 13.45
N LEU A 11 -18.35 -1.67 13.09
CA LEU A 11 -16.89 -1.60 13.20
C LEU A 11 -16.42 -1.93 14.62
N SER A 12 -17.23 -1.60 15.64
CA SER A 12 -17.00 -1.97 17.04
C SER A 12 -16.95 -3.48 17.26
N THR A 13 -17.89 -4.23 16.68
CA THR A 13 -17.92 -5.70 16.79
C THR A 13 -16.72 -6.33 16.11
N LEU A 14 -16.38 -5.87 14.90
CA LEU A 14 -15.20 -6.36 14.17
C LEU A 14 -13.91 -6.07 14.94
N PHE A 15 -13.81 -4.89 15.56
CA PHE A 15 -12.66 -4.50 16.35
C PHE A 15 -12.46 -5.39 17.58
N SER A 16 -13.54 -5.83 18.24
CA SER A 16 -13.43 -6.79 19.35
C SER A 16 -12.78 -8.11 18.90
N HIS A 17 -13.28 -8.71 17.80
CA HIS A 17 -12.72 -9.96 17.26
C HIS A 17 -11.28 -9.78 16.75
N HIS A 18 -10.95 -8.59 16.26
CA HIS A 18 -9.60 -8.24 15.86
C HIS A 18 -8.64 -8.28 17.04
N LEU A 19 -9.02 -7.71 18.19
CA LEU A 19 -8.19 -7.81 19.40
C LEU A 19 -8.06 -9.24 19.91
N ASP A 20 -9.10 -10.06 19.83
CA ASP A 20 -9.01 -11.49 20.17
C ASP A 20 -7.93 -12.20 19.31
N THR A 21 -7.94 -11.92 18.00
CA THR A 21 -6.95 -12.47 17.05
C THR A 21 -5.54 -11.95 17.34
N LEU A 22 -5.38 -10.66 17.65
CA LEU A 22 -4.08 -10.08 17.96
C LEU A 22 -3.52 -10.60 19.28
N ASN A 23 -4.37 -10.81 20.30
CA ASN A 23 -3.96 -11.41 21.57
C ASN A 23 -3.45 -12.84 21.39
N GLU A 24 -4.16 -13.68 20.61
CA GLU A 24 -3.69 -15.04 20.31
C GLU A 24 -2.34 -15.03 19.59
N ARG A 25 -2.16 -14.15 18.60
CA ARG A 25 -0.89 -14.01 17.87
C ARG A 25 0.24 -13.53 18.77
N LEU A 26 -0.05 -12.58 19.66
CA LEU A 26 0.90 -12.04 20.61
C LEU A 26 1.36 -13.11 21.60
N GLU A 27 0.43 -13.85 22.21
CA GLU A 27 0.73 -14.91 23.17
C GLU A 27 1.67 -15.95 22.56
N ASN A 28 1.36 -16.43 21.35
CA ASN A 28 2.21 -17.35 20.61
C ASN A 28 3.60 -16.77 20.30
N ALA A 29 3.67 -15.49 19.90
CA ALA A 29 4.94 -14.84 19.57
C ALA A 29 5.82 -14.65 20.80
N LEU A 30 5.23 -14.25 21.94
CA LEU A 30 5.91 -14.06 23.21
C LEU A 30 6.40 -15.39 23.80
N GLU A 31 5.58 -16.46 23.76
CA GLU A 31 5.98 -17.80 24.21
C GLU A 31 7.21 -18.30 23.46
N LYS A 32 7.20 -18.21 22.11
CA LYS A 32 8.32 -18.67 21.27
C LYS A 32 9.61 -17.89 21.46
N THR A 33 9.51 -16.64 21.89
CA THR A 33 10.66 -15.74 22.08
C THR A 33 11.09 -15.64 23.54
N GLY A 34 10.28 -16.19 24.46
CA GLY A 34 10.57 -16.22 25.90
C GLY A 34 10.41 -14.86 26.59
N TYR A 35 9.57 -13.98 26.05
CA TYR A 35 9.16 -12.73 26.68
C TYR A 35 7.81 -12.91 27.38
N ASP A 36 7.59 -12.14 28.43
CA ASP A 36 6.34 -12.15 29.21
C ASP A 36 5.38 -11.04 28.75
N SER A 37 5.89 -9.95 28.16
CA SER A 37 5.08 -8.83 27.66
C SER A 37 5.80 -8.05 26.57
N MET A 38 5.03 -7.25 25.84
CA MET A 38 5.50 -6.36 24.79
C MET A 38 5.09 -4.91 25.10
N VAL A 39 6.01 -3.98 24.89
CA VAL A 39 5.78 -2.54 25.01
C VAL A 39 6.03 -1.91 23.65
N ILE A 40 5.09 -1.09 23.17
CA ILE A 40 5.20 -0.44 21.88
C ILE A 40 5.06 1.07 22.06
N LEU A 41 6.04 1.83 21.59
CA LEU A 41 5.96 3.28 21.47
C LEU A 41 5.27 3.64 20.14
N ALA A 42 4.26 4.51 20.18
CA ALA A 42 3.54 4.96 18.98
C ALA A 42 4.43 5.72 17.97
N GLY A 43 5.60 6.19 18.41
CA GLY A 43 6.51 7.06 17.68
C GLY A 43 6.59 8.43 18.35
N ASN A 44 7.60 9.22 17.96
CA ASN A 44 7.81 10.57 18.45
C ASN A 44 7.73 11.59 17.30
N GLN A 45 7.41 12.83 17.65
CA GLN A 45 7.56 13.94 16.73
C GLN A 45 9.05 14.15 16.44
N GLN A 46 9.46 14.04 15.17
CA GLN A 46 10.86 14.22 14.80
C GLN A 46 11.15 15.66 14.36
N GLN A 47 12.15 16.26 15.01
CA GLN A 47 12.61 17.60 14.70
C GLN A 47 13.47 17.61 13.43
N ILE A 48 13.29 18.64 12.60
CA ILE A 48 14.15 18.87 11.44
C ILE A 48 15.52 19.37 11.93
N GLY A 49 16.60 18.75 11.44
CA GLY A 49 17.95 19.07 11.90
C GLY A 49 18.26 20.57 11.80
N ARG A 50 18.68 21.17 12.93
CA ARG A 50 19.00 22.61 13.07
C ARG A 50 17.82 23.55 12.80
N SER A 51 16.58 23.08 12.94
CA SER A 51 15.35 23.87 12.85
C SER A 51 14.48 23.63 14.07
N ASP A 52 13.62 24.57 14.43
CA ASP A 52 12.54 24.44 15.42
C ASP A 52 11.27 23.81 14.83
N LEU A 53 11.28 23.46 13.55
CA LEU A 53 10.19 22.76 12.87
C LEU A 53 10.32 21.23 13.00
N ASN A 54 9.20 20.54 12.80
CA ASN A 54 9.13 19.09 12.83
C ASN A 54 8.76 18.52 11.45
N TYR A 55 9.22 17.30 11.16
CA TYR A 55 8.68 16.50 10.06
C TYR A 55 7.22 16.13 10.34
N PRO A 56 6.39 15.83 9.33
CA PRO A 56 5.09 15.21 9.57
C PRO A 56 5.22 13.94 10.42
N TYR A 57 4.35 13.80 11.41
CA TYR A 57 4.32 12.61 12.27
C TYR A 57 3.76 11.41 11.52
N SER A 58 4.36 10.24 11.77
CA SER A 58 3.84 8.95 11.32
C SER A 58 3.87 7.98 12.49
N VAL A 59 2.76 7.27 12.68
CA VAL A 59 2.61 6.30 13.77
C VAL A 59 3.33 4.99 13.44
N GLU A 60 3.91 4.38 14.47
CA GLU A 60 4.51 3.04 14.44
C GLU A 60 3.45 1.99 14.04
N PRO A 61 3.61 1.29 12.89
CA PRO A 61 2.66 0.27 12.46
C PRO A 61 2.36 -0.83 13.49
N TYR A 62 3.31 -1.23 14.34
CA TYR A 62 3.02 -2.20 15.41
C TYR A 62 2.07 -1.62 16.47
N PHE A 63 2.13 -0.33 16.76
CA PHE A 63 1.20 0.34 17.67
C PHE A 63 -0.18 0.47 17.02
N ASN A 64 -0.23 0.96 15.78
CA ASN A 64 -1.48 1.18 15.05
C ASN A 64 -2.24 -0.13 14.79
N ALA A 65 -1.55 -1.27 14.71
CA ALA A 65 -2.20 -2.56 14.63
C ALA A 65 -3.18 -2.81 15.77
N TRP A 66 -2.94 -2.26 16.96
CA TRP A 66 -3.82 -2.46 18.12
C TRP A 66 -4.76 -1.30 18.36
N VAL A 67 -4.27 -0.07 18.18
CA VAL A 67 -4.99 1.14 18.56
C VAL A 67 -5.10 2.05 17.34
N PRO A 68 -6.31 2.37 16.83
CA PRO A 68 -6.48 3.22 15.66
C PRO A 68 -6.30 4.70 16.00
N LEU A 69 -5.10 5.05 16.47
CA LEU A 69 -4.64 6.40 16.81
C LEU A 69 -3.43 6.74 15.94
N THR A 70 -3.63 7.58 14.94
CA THR A 70 -2.60 7.90 13.93
C THR A 70 -1.91 9.25 14.14
N GLN A 71 -2.40 10.10 15.06
CA GLN A 71 -1.97 11.50 15.22
C GLN A 71 -1.60 11.86 16.68
N ASN A 72 -1.23 10.86 17.48
CA ASN A 72 -0.95 11.01 18.92
C ASN A 72 0.46 10.51 19.26
N PRO A 73 1.53 11.29 18.95
CA PRO A 73 2.90 10.91 19.28
C PRO A 73 3.11 10.72 20.78
N GLY A 74 4.09 9.89 21.14
CA GLY A 74 4.50 9.63 22.52
C GLY A 74 3.60 8.68 23.30
N CYS A 75 2.44 8.28 22.76
CA CYS A 75 1.62 7.25 23.38
C CYS A 75 2.38 5.92 23.47
N ILE A 76 2.14 5.15 24.53
CA ILE A 76 2.78 3.85 24.72
C ILE A 76 1.73 2.80 25.04
N LEU A 77 1.84 1.64 24.40
CA LEU A 77 0.97 0.50 24.60
C LEU A 77 1.76 -0.63 25.27
N LYS A 78 1.28 -1.12 26.42
CA LYS A 78 1.78 -2.33 27.07
C LYS A 78 0.78 -3.47 26.87
N LEU A 79 1.30 -4.59 26.39
CA LEU A 79 0.55 -5.80 26.09
C LEU A 79 1.13 -6.95 26.90
N THR A 80 0.33 -7.47 27.84
CA THR A 80 0.63 -8.69 28.59
C THR A 80 -0.43 -9.72 28.20
N PRO A 81 -0.07 -10.97 27.83
CA PRO A 81 -1.05 -12.02 27.58
C PRO A 81 -2.05 -12.16 28.72
N THR A 82 -3.31 -12.44 28.39
CA THR A 82 -4.44 -12.60 29.33
C THR A 82 -4.87 -11.34 30.12
N GLU A 83 -4.10 -10.25 30.07
CA GLU A 83 -4.48 -8.97 30.68
C GLU A 83 -5.13 -8.04 29.65
N LYS A 84 -5.97 -7.13 30.13
CA LYS A 84 -6.51 -6.06 29.29
C LYS A 84 -5.37 -5.08 28.91
N PRO A 85 -5.14 -4.80 27.61
CA PRO A 85 -4.07 -3.90 27.17
C PRO A 85 -4.05 -2.55 27.90
N LEU A 86 -2.87 -2.12 28.33
CA LEU A 86 -2.66 -0.81 28.97
C LEU A 86 -2.18 0.19 27.93
N LEU A 87 -3.00 1.20 27.64
CA LEU A 87 -2.62 2.35 26.83
C LEU A 87 -2.29 3.53 27.74
N VAL A 88 -1.06 4.01 27.68
CA VAL A 88 -0.69 5.29 28.28
C VAL A 88 -0.81 6.36 27.20
N TYR A 89 -1.89 7.14 27.28
CA TYR A 89 -2.29 8.15 26.31
C TYR A 89 -1.67 9.49 26.68
N VAL A 90 -0.89 10.07 25.77
CA VAL A 90 -0.20 11.34 26.00
C VAL A 90 -1.10 12.52 25.67
N GLN A 91 -1.41 13.33 26.68
CA GLN A 91 -2.15 14.58 26.60
C GLN A 91 -1.28 15.72 27.14
N PRO A 92 -0.51 16.39 26.27
CA PRO A 92 0.28 17.54 26.67
C PRO A 92 -0.62 18.69 27.15
N GLU A 93 -0.27 19.28 28.29
CA GLU A 93 -0.97 20.44 28.83
C GLU A 93 -0.15 21.69 28.53
N ASN A 94 -0.56 22.45 27.51
CA ASN A 94 0.07 23.72 27.17
C ASN A 94 -0.92 24.65 26.43
N TYR A 95 -0.57 25.92 26.31
CA TYR A 95 -1.37 26.94 25.63
C TYR A 95 -0.98 27.16 24.15
N TRP A 96 0.03 26.44 23.66
CA TRP A 96 0.55 26.58 22.29
C TRP A 96 -0.19 25.69 21.28
N HIS A 97 -0.74 24.57 21.75
CA HIS A 97 -1.36 23.55 20.90
C HIS A 97 -2.83 23.35 21.30
N GLU A 98 -3.62 22.84 20.34
CA GLU A 98 -4.98 22.39 20.63
C GLU A 98 -4.97 21.29 21.70
N THR A 99 -5.89 21.38 22.66
CA THR A 99 -5.99 20.41 23.75
C THR A 99 -6.42 19.06 23.21
N ILE A 100 -5.58 18.04 23.42
CA ILE A 100 -5.92 16.65 23.11
C ILE A 100 -6.98 16.18 24.12
N LEU A 101 -8.21 15.99 23.64
CA LEU A 101 -9.33 15.51 24.47
C LEU A 101 -9.19 14.02 24.81
N ASP A 102 -9.94 13.60 25.82
CA ASP A 102 -10.06 12.19 26.18
C ASP A 102 -10.57 11.39 24.97
N PRO A 103 -10.00 10.19 24.71
CA PRO A 103 -10.40 9.40 23.57
C PRO A 103 -11.86 8.95 23.74
N LYS A 104 -12.68 9.20 22.71
CA LYS A 104 -14.11 8.86 22.66
C LYS A 104 -14.41 8.10 21.38
N ASN A 105 -14.21 6.79 21.39
CA ASN A 105 -14.47 5.95 20.23
C ASN A 105 -14.73 4.49 20.63
N HIS A 106 -15.16 3.65 19.70
CA HIS A 106 -15.54 2.25 19.94
C HIS A 106 -14.40 1.38 20.51
N TRP A 107 -13.15 1.74 20.24
CA TRP A 107 -11.98 0.97 20.69
C TRP A 107 -11.63 1.21 22.17
N VAL A 108 -12.04 2.35 22.74
CA VAL A 108 -11.62 2.83 24.07
C VAL A 108 -11.93 1.83 25.17
N GLN A 109 -13.12 1.23 25.14
CA GLN A 109 -13.56 0.25 26.15
C GLN A 109 -12.66 -0.98 26.25
N HIS A 110 -11.85 -1.27 25.22
CA HIS A 110 -10.98 -2.44 25.17
C HIS A 110 -9.61 -2.22 25.82
N PHE A 111 -9.29 -0.99 26.23
CA PHE A 111 -8.02 -0.65 26.87
C PHE A 111 -8.23 -0.19 28.32
N ASN A 112 -7.23 -0.45 29.16
CA ASN A 112 -7.03 0.31 30.38
C ASN A 112 -6.26 1.57 29.99
N ILE A 113 -6.85 2.75 30.14
CA ILE A 113 -6.23 4.00 29.70
C ILE A 113 -5.72 4.77 30.90
N GLN A 114 -4.44 5.14 30.87
CA GLN A 114 -3.83 6.08 31.80
C GLN A 114 -3.35 7.31 31.03
N ILE A 115 -3.43 8.48 31.67
CA ILE A 115 -3.04 9.74 31.03
C ILE A 115 -1.65 10.14 31.50
N ALA A 116 -0.81 10.52 30.55
CA ALA A 116 0.50 11.12 30.78
C ALA A 116 0.59 12.49 30.12
N LYS A 117 1.35 13.43 30.72
CA LYS A 117 1.55 14.76 30.14
C LYS A 117 2.64 14.78 29.07
N THR A 118 3.61 13.88 29.17
CA THR A 118 4.76 13.78 28.28
C THR A 118 5.03 12.32 27.93
N SER A 119 5.76 12.08 26.83
CA SER A 119 6.21 10.73 26.46
C SER A 119 7.14 10.12 27.52
N ASP A 120 7.96 10.94 28.19
CA ASP A 120 8.84 10.48 29.26
C ASP A 120 8.07 10.01 30.49
N ASP A 121 7.00 10.74 30.85
CA ASP A 121 6.10 10.32 31.92
C ASP A 121 5.37 9.03 31.54
N ALA A 122 4.93 8.92 30.28
CA ALA A 122 4.31 7.71 29.79
C ALA A 122 5.23 6.48 29.91
N LEU A 123 6.53 6.65 29.58
CA LEU A 123 7.52 5.59 29.69
C LEU A 123 7.76 5.18 31.16
N LYS A 124 7.84 6.16 32.07
CA LYS A 124 7.98 5.88 33.52
C LYS A 124 6.78 5.10 34.08
N MET A 125 5.58 5.30 33.56
CA MET A 125 4.36 4.59 34.00
C MET A 125 4.32 3.12 33.58
N ILE A 126 5.11 2.73 32.57
CA ILE A 126 5.22 1.34 32.08
C ILE A 126 6.42 0.59 32.73
N THR A 127 7.00 1.20 33.77
CA THR A 127 8.21 0.87 34.54
C THR A 127 8.68 -0.59 34.50
N PRO A 128 9.99 -0.86 34.46
CA PRO A 128 10.56 -2.21 34.40
C PRO A 128 10.03 -3.09 35.53
N THR A 129 9.46 -4.22 35.13
CA THR A 129 9.05 -5.27 36.06
C THR A 129 10.15 -6.34 36.13
N LYS A 130 10.04 -7.32 37.04
CA LYS A 130 10.89 -8.53 36.98
C LYS A 130 10.63 -9.40 35.73
N MET A 131 9.67 -9.00 34.89
CA MET A 131 9.29 -9.73 33.69
C MET A 131 10.29 -9.45 32.56
N LYS A 132 10.41 -10.41 31.65
CA LYS A 132 11.13 -10.24 30.39
C LYS A 132 10.27 -9.45 29.42
N GLN A 133 10.61 -8.20 29.19
CA GLN A 133 9.80 -7.29 28.37
C GLN A 133 10.53 -6.93 27.09
N ALA A 134 9.87 -7.12 25.94
CA ALA A 134 10.37 -6.65 24.65
C ALA A 134 9.80 -5.26 24.35
N PHE A 135 10.66 -4.36 23.88
CA PHE A 135 10.27 -3.01 23.45
C PHE A 135 10.30 -2.89 21.93
N ILE A 136 9.29 -2.25 21.35
CA ILE A 136 9.19 -1.94 19.92
C ILE A 136 9.05 -0.42 19.72
N GLY A 137 9.91 0.17 18.91
CA GLY A 137 9.84 1.58 18.54
C GLY A 137 11.08 2.12 17.80
N PRO A 138 11.01 3.36 17.25
CA PRO A 138 12.00 3.90 16.32
C PRO A 138 13.36 4.28 16.94
N ASP A 139 13.44 4.56 18.24
CA ASP A 139 14.66 5.01 18.95
C ASP A 139 15.00 4.08 20.13
N ALA A 140 15.03 2.78 19.86
CA ALA A 140 15.07 1.75 20.88
C ALA A 140 16.35 1.76 21.73
N ASP A 141 17.47 2.30 21.23
CA ASP A 141 18.77 2.28 21.90
C ASP A 141 18.84 3.09 23.22
N ASN A 142 17.82 3.89 23.56
CA ASN A 142 17.85 4.80 24.72
C ASN A 142 16.60 4.76 25.62
N THR A 143 15.73 3.76 25.49
CA THR A 143 14.44 3.76 26.20
C THR A 143 14.39 2.74 27.33
N GLY A 144 14.80 3.12 28.55
CA GLY A 144 14.53 2.33 29.77
C GLY A 144 15.25 0.98 29.91
N ASP A 145 14.91 0.24 30.97
CA ASP A 145 15.49 -1.07 31.31
C ASP A 145 14.57 -2.20 30.80
N PHE A 146 14.58 -2.42 29.48
CA PHE A 146 13.86 -3.52 28.82
C PHE A 146 14.81 -4.67 28.48
N THR A 147 14.26 -5.88 28.36
CA THR A 147 15.05 -7.09 28.09
C THR A 147 15.60 -7.12 26.67
N ALA A 148 14.84 -6.59 25.71
CA ALA A 148 15.26 -6.50 24.33
C ALA A 148 14.53 -5.37 23.61
N PHE A 149 15.18 -4.89 22.56
CA PHE A 149 14.75 -3.77 21.75
C PHE A 149 14.63 -4.22 20.30
N ASN A 150 13.44 -4.09 19.72
CA ASN A 150 13.13 -4.49 18.34
C ASN A 150 13.67 -5.90 18.00
N ASP A 151 13.49 -6.87 18.92
CA ASP A 151 14.05 -8.22 18.75
C ASP A 151 13.57 -8.84 17.42
N SER A 152 14.53 -9.16 16.56
CA SER A 152 14.25 -9.62 15.20
C SER A 152 13.40 -10.90 15.15
N LYS A 153 13.49 -11.79 16.16
CA LYS A 153 12.70 -13.03 16.17
C LYS A 153 11.24 -12.74 16.51
N LEU A 154 11.00 -11.86 17.48
CA LEU A 154 9.66 -11.37 17.80
C LEU A 154 9.05 -10.64 16.59
N LEU A 155 9.79 -9.71 15.99
CA LEU A 155 9.32 -8.97 14.82
C LEU A 155 9.02 -9.90 13.63
N ASN A 156 9.82 -10.94 13.42
CA ASN A 156 9.57 -11.92 12.36
C ASN A 156 8.21 -12.64 12.53
N GLU A 157 7.86 -13.05 13.75
CA GLU A 157 6.57 -13.69 14.04
C GLU A 157 5.41 -12.72 13.78
N LEU A 158 5.50 -11.48 14.28
CA LEU A 158 4.47 -10.44 14.09
C LEU A 158 4.29 -10.08 12.60
N ASN A 159 5.41 -9.87 11.89
CA ASN A 159 5.43 -9.55 10.46
C ASN A 159 4.80 -10.64 9.61
N TYR A 160 5.02 -11.91 9.96
CA TYR A 160 4.48 -13.02 9.18
C TYR A 160 2.94 -13.03 9.23
N PHE A 161 2.39 -12.80 10.43
CA PHE A 161 0.94 -12.83 10.66
C PHE A 161 0.22 -11.54 10.25
N ARG A 162 0.93 -10.40 10.13
CA ARG A 162 0.41 -9.16 9.51
C ARG A 162 -0.08 -9.36 8.07
N ALA A 163 0.40 -10.38 7.37
CA ALA A 163 -0.13 -10.72 6.05
C ALA A 163 -1.61 -11.17 6.10
N PHE A 164 -2.07 -11.76 7.20
CA PHE A 164 -3.43 -12.30 7.39
C PHE A 164 -4.31 -11.29 8.11
N LYS A 165 -5.07 -10.53 7.33
CA LYS A 165 -5.93 -9.46 7.84
C LYS A 165 -7.15 -10.05 8.54
N THR A 166 -7.53 -9.48 9.67
CA THR A 166 -8.85 -9.72 10.27
C THR A 166 -9.93 -9.00 9.49
N ASP A 167 -11.20 -9.33 9.75
CA ASP A 167 -12.33 -8.67 9.11
C ASP A 167 -12.39 -7.15 9.41
N TYR A 168 -11.91 -6.72 10.59
CA TYR A 168 -11.75 -5.29 10.91
C TYR A 168 -10.75 -4.61 9.98
N GLU A 169 -9.58 -5.22 9.79
CA GLU A 169 -8.51 -4.67 8.93
C GLU A 169 -8.97 -4.60 7.48
N ILE A 170 -9.62 -5.65 6.96
CA ILE A 170 -10.21 -5.67 5.61
C ILE A 170 -11.25 -4.54 5.48
N LYS A 171 -12.10 -4.35 6.50
CA LYS A 171 -13.11 -3.30 6.48
C LYS A 171 -12.48 -1.89 6.50
N CYS A 172 -11.38 -1.69 7.22
CA CYS A 172 -10.62 -0.44 7.18
C CYS A 172 -10.01 -0.19 5.80
N ILE A 173 -9.41 -1.19 5.16
CA ILE A 173 -8.87 -1.08 3.80
C ILE A 173 -9.99 -0.81 2.77
N GLU A 174 -11.18 -1.39 2.95
CA GLU A 174 -12.35 -1.09 2.13
C GLU A 174 -12.78 0.38 2.27
N TYR A 175 -12.83 0.92 3.48
CA TYR A 175 -13.11 2.35 3.69
C TYR A 175 -12.02 3.24 3.07
N ALA A 176 -10.75 2.87 3.19
CA ALA A 176 -9.66 3.58 2.52
C ALA A 176 -9.81 3.54 0.98
N ASN A 177 -10.25 2.41 0.41
CA ASN A 177 -10.56 2.30 -1.02
C ASN A 177 -11.72 3.20 -1.43
N GLN A 178 -12.79 3.25 -0.62
CA GLN A 178 -13.93 4.12 -0.87
C GLN A 178 -13.54 5.60 -0.88
N ILE A 179 -12.68 6.04 0.04
CA ILE A 179 -12.19 7.42 0.08
C ILE A 179 -11.32 7.70 -1.14
N ALA A 180 -10.33 6.85 -1.43
CA ALA A 180 -9.45 7.04 -2.59
C ALA A 180 -10.21 7.06 -3.92
N ALA A 181 -11.25 6.22 -4.08
CA ALA A 181 -12.09 6.20 -5.27
C ALA A 181 -12.77 7.55 -5.53
N GLN A 182 -13.16 8.30 -4.49
CA GLN A 182 -13.71 9.66 -4.65
C GLN A 182 -12.67 10.61 -5.26
N GLY A 183 -11.42 10.52 -4.82
CA GLY A 183 -10.29 11.27 -5.40
C GLY A 183 -10.03 10.90 -6.86
N HIS A 184 -9.98 9.61 -7.17
CA HIS A 184 -9.81 9.12 -8.55
C HIS A 184 -10.94 9.57 -9.47
N ILE A 185 -12.20 9.54 -9.02
CA ILE A 185 -13.36 10.04 -9.78
C ILE A 185 -13.28 11.54 -9.99
N ALA A 186 -12.91 12.31 -8.95
CA ALA A 186 -12.76 13.76 -9.07
C ALA A 186 -11.68 14.12 -10.08
N VAL A 187 -10.53 13.44 -10.07
CA VAL A 187 -9.46 13.63 -11.05
C VAL A 187 -9.87 13.18 -12.44
N GLN A 188 -10.58 12.06 -12.57
CA GLN A 188 -11.11 11.62 -13.87
C GLN A 188 -12.03 12.70 -14.47
N ASN A 189 -12.87 13.32 -13.66
CA ASN A 189 -13.79 14.37 -14.10
C ASN A 189 -13.09 15.69 -14.44
N THR A 190 -11.86 15.92 -13.98
CA THR A 190 -11.05 17.08 -14.39
C THR A 190 -10.21 16.80 -15.64
N PHE A 191 -10.06 15.55 -16.07
CA PHE A 191 -9.34 15.22 -17.29
C PHE A 191 -10.28 15.20 -18.51
N PRO A 192 -9.93 15.80 -19.67
CA PRO A 192 -8.62 16.35 -20.06
C PRO A 192 -8.53 17.89 -19.98
N LEU A 193 -9.06 18.53 -18.93
CA LEU A 193 -8.92 20.00 -18.79
C LEU A 193 -7.43 20.38 -18.72
N GLU A 194 -7.08 21.58 -19.19
CA GLU A 194 -5.71 22.15 -19.20
C GLU A 194 -5.23 22.52 -17.78
N VAL A 195 -5.16 21.53 -16.90
CA VAL A 195 -4.71 21.67 -15.53
C VAL A 195 -3.32 21.07 -15.35
N SER A 196 -2.57 21.58 -14.38
CA SER A 196 -1.24 21.09 -14.07
C SER A 196 -1.30 19.89 -13.12
N GLU A 197 -0.24 19.10 -13.05
CA GLU A 197 -0.13 17.96 -12.12
C GLU A 197 -0.32 18.38 -10.68
N PHE A 198 0.21 19.56 -10.31
CA PHE A 198 0.00 20.16 -9.00
C PHE A 198 -1.48 20.42 -8.70
N HIS A 199 -2.22 20.98 -9.67
CA HIS A 199 -3.66 21.23 -9.50
C HIS A 199 -4.45 19.92 -9.40
N ILE A 200 -4.09 18.91 -10.20
CA ILE A 200 -4.71 17.58 -10.14
C ILE A 200 -4.49 16.94 -8.75
N ASN A 201 -3.29 17.04 -8.18
CA ASN A 201 -3.03 16.57 -6.81
C ASN A 201 -3.92 17.28 -5.77
N HIS A 202 -4.14 18.59 -5.92
CA HIS A 202 -5.06 19.33 -5.06
C HIS A 202 -6.52 18.88 -5.20
N VAL A 203 -6.98 18.60 -6.42
CA VAL A 203 -8.32 18.05 -6.66
C VAL A 203 -8.47 16.71 -5.96
N TYR A 204 -7.45 15.85 -6.05
CA TYR A 204 -7.43 14.57 -5.35
C TYR A 204 -7.55 14.75 -3.82
N CYS A 205 -6.61 15.49 -3.21
CA CYS A 205 -6.59 15.76 -1.78
C CYS A 205 -7.91 16.38 -1.25
N ALA A 206 -8.48 17.32 -2.00
CA ALA A 206 -9.75 17.96 -1.65
C ALA A 206 -10.92 16.96 -1.68
N ALA A 207 -10.99 16.13 -2.72
CA ALA A 207 -12.04 15.11 -2.86
C ALA A 207 -11.92 13.99 -1.83
N THR A 208 -10.71 13.66 -1.38
CA THR A 208 -10.48 12.66 -0.34
C THR A 208 -10.49 13.24 1.08
N ASN A 209 -10.71 14.56 1.22
CA ASN A 209 -10.62 15.31 2.48
C ASN A 209 -9.36 14.99 3.30
N GLN A 210 -8.20 14.98 2.62
CA GLN A 210 -6.89 14.68 3.21
C GLN A 210 -5.89 15.77 2.83
N ARG A 211 -5.02 16.13 3.76
CA ARG A 211 -3.79 16.87 3.45
C ARG A 211 -2.82 15.94 2.74
N GLU A 212 -1.92 16.49 1.95
CA GLU A 212 -0.88 15.69 1.26
C GLU A 212 -0.04 14.87 2.25
N ALA A 213 0.26 15.44 3.43
CA ALA A 213 0.98 14.74 4.51
C ALA A 213 0.17 13.62 5.19
N GLU A 214 -1.13 13.51 4.92
CA GLU A 214 -2.01 12.46 5.43
C GLU A 214 -2.24 11.35 4.39
N LEU A 215 -1.76 11.51 3.16
CA LEU A 215 -1.82 10.44 2.18
C LEU A 215 -0.92 9.27 2.62
N PRO A 216 -1.29 8.01 2.33
CA PRO A 216 -0.49 6.85 2.70
C PRO A 216 0.89 6.83 2.01
N TYR A 217 1.00 7.52 0.87
CA TYR A 217 2.23 7.76 0.13
C TYR A 217 2.07 9.02 -0.73
N PRO A 218 3.15 9.68 -1.16
CA PRO A 218 3.07 10.80 -2.10
C PRO A 218 2.45 10.35 -3.42
N SER A 219 1.35 10.97 -3.84
CA SER A 219 0.69 10.66 -5.11
C SER A 219 1.64 10.80 -6.29
N VAL A 220 1.60 9.84 -7.21
CA VAL A 220 2.15 10.02 -8.56
C VAL A 220 1.05 10.61 -9.43
N VAL A 221 1.18 11.90 -9.74
CA VAL A 221 0.30 12.59 -10.69
C VAL A 221 1.12 12.95 -11.92
N ALA A 222 0.98 12.17 -12.98
CA ALA A 222 1.89 12.21 -14.11
C ALA A 222 1.15 12.46 -15.42
N LEU A 223 1.41 13.61 -16.04
CA LEU A 223 0.94 13.93 -17.39
C LEU A 223 1.99 13.48 -18.42
N ASN A 224 1.52 12.93 -19.54
CA ASN A 224 2.33 12.61 -20.72
C ASN A 224 3.57 11.75 -20.40
N GLU A 225 4.76 12.16 -20.82
CA GLU A 225 6.02 11.42 -20.65
C GLU A 225 6.32 11.13 -19.17
N HIS A 226 5.83 11.93 -18.24
CA HIS A 226 6.03 11.68 -16.81
C HIS A 226 5.41 10.37 -16.36
N ALA A 227 4.39 9.83 -17.07
CA ALA A 227 3.81 8.52 -16.77
C ALA A 227 4.81 7.36 -16.95
N SER A 228 5.97 7.61 -17.60
CA SER A 228 7.10 6.66 -17.68
C SER A 228 8.02 6.67 -16.44
N ILE A 229 7.85 7.63 -15.53
CA ILE A 229 8.66 7.79 -14.32
C ILE A 229 7.91 7.14 -13.15
N LEU A 230 8.33 5.93 -12.76
CA LEU A 230 7.59 5.09 -11.80
C LEU A 230 7.38 5.74 -10.43
N HIS A 231 8.35 6.50 -9.93
CA HIS A 231 8.28 7.24 -8.66
C HIS A 231 8.29 8.75 -8.91
N TYR A 232 7.42 9.23 -9.80
CA TYR A 232 7.33 10.66 -10.10
C TYR A 232 6.72 11.46 -8.95
N GLN A 233 7.43 12.48 -8.45
CA GLN A 233 7.04 13.26 -7.25
C GLN A 233 7.02 14.77 -7.48
N ASN A 234 7.43 15.26 -8.65
CA ASN A 234 7.74 16.68 -8.82
C ASN A 234 6.52 17.59 -8.99
N LEU A 235 5.35 17.03 -9.34
CA LEU A 235 4.07 17.73 -9.53
C LEU A 235 4.23 19.09 -10.23
N LYS A 236 4.46 19.11 -11.56
CA LYS A 236 4.64 20.37 -12.29
C LYS A 236 3.47 21.30 -12.05
N GLN A 237 3.79 22.57 -11.77
CA GLN A 237 2.79 23.62 -11.54
C GLN A 237 2.23 24.23 -12.83
N ARG A 238 2.95 24.08 -13.95
CA ARG A 238 2.50 24.50 -15.28
C ARG A 238 1.95 23.29 -16.03
N SER A 239 0.79 23.45 -16.65
CA SER A 239 0.22 22.44 -17.54
C SER A 239 1.05 22.35 -18.84
N PRO A 240 1.22 21.16 -19.44
CA PRO A 240 1.77 21.05 -20.79
C PRO A 240 0.83 21.70 -21.81
N ILE A 241 1.37 22.06 -22.98
CA ILE A 241 0.58 22.65 -24.08
C ILE A 241 -0.42 21.63 -24.64
N GLU A 242 0.03 20.38 -24.81
CA GLU A 242 -0.81 19.27 -25.24
C GLU A 242 -0.85 18.24 -24.12
N ILE A 243 -2.05 17.81 -23.75
CA ILE A 243 -2.26 16.70 -22.81
C ILE A 243 -2.59 15.47 -23.65
N HIS A 244 -1.75 14.44 -23.58
CA HIS A 244 -1.89 13.14 -24.25
C HIS A 244 -2.42 12.07 -23.29
N SER A 245 -1.93 12.07 -22.05
CA SER A 245 -2.28 11.06 -21.04
C SER A 245 -2.14 11.57 -19.61
N LEU A 246 -2.82 10.89 -18.70
CA LEU A 246 -2.71 11.08 -17.26
C LEU A 246 -2.60 9.70 -16.61
N LEU A 247 -1.54 9.49 -15.83
CA LEU A 247 -1.43 8.38 -14.88
C LEU A 247 -1.54 8.97 -13.47
N LEU A 248 -2.51 8.49 -12.71
CA LEU A 248 -2.69 8.79 -11.29
C LEU A 248 -2.49 7.52 -10.49
N ASP A 249 -1.48 7.51 -9.64
CA ASP A 249 -1.32 6.52 -8.57
C ASP A 249 -1.43 7.27 -7.25
N ALA A 250 -2.54 7.02 -6.54
CA ALA A 250 -2.86 7.71 -5.32
C ALA A 250 -3.80 6.86 -4.46
N GLY A 251 -3.54 6.88 -3.16
CA GLY A 251 -4.28 6.15 -2.14
C GLY A 251 -4.96 7.07 -1.14
N ALA A 252 -5.57 6.47 -0.13
CA ALA A 252 -6.09 7.13 1.05
C ALA A 252 -5.85 6.23 2.27
N GLN A 253 -6.09 6.74 3.47
CA GLN A 253 -6.02 5.92 4.68
C GLN A 253 -7.28 6.02 5.53
N PHE A 254 -7.58 4.95 6.24
CA PHE A 254 -8.63 4.90 7.27
C PHE A 254 -8.15 4.09 8.47
N ASN A 255 -8.16 4.70 9.66
CA ASN A 255 -7.61 4.12 10.89
C ASN A 255 -6.14 3.59 10.75
N GLY A 256 -5.37 4.17 9.83
CA GLY A 256 -3.99 3.78 9.52
C GLY A 256 -3.83 2.72 8.44
N TYR A 257 -4.91 2.11 7.95
CA TYR A 257 -4.86 1.16 6.84
C TYR A 257 -4.93 1.91 5.51
N ALA A 258 -4.00 1.60 4.60
CA ALA A 258 -3.87 2.25 3.30
C ALA A 258 -4.74 1.59 2.22
N SER A 259 -5.14 2.38 1.24
CA SER A 259 -5.45 1.95 -0.13
C SER A 259 -4.34 2.38 -1.07
N ASP A 260 -4.26 1.70 -2.21
CA ASP A 260 -3.23 1.92 -3.23
C ASP A 260 -3.85 1.68 -4.62
N ILE A 261 -4.10 2.75 -5.37
CA ILE A 261 -4.90 2.66 -6.60
C ILE A 261 -4.21 3.46 -7.69
N THR A 262 -3.97 2.80 -8.81
CA THR A 262 -3.47 3.42 -10.04
C THR A 262 -4.50 3.35 -11.17
N ARG A 263 -4.68 4.46 -11.88
CA ARG A 263 -5.46 4.56 -13.11
C ARG A 263 -4.73 5.37 -14.16
N THR A 264 -4.95 5.00 -15.43
CA THR A 264 -4.41 5.73 -16.58
C THR A 264 -5.55 6.12 -17.52
N TRP A 265 -5.56 7.38 -17.95
CA TRP A 265 -6.48 7.93 -18.95
C TRP A 265 -5.70 8.54 -20.11
N CYS A 266 -6.38 8.77 -21.23
CA CYS A 266 -5.79 9.43 -22.39
C CYS A 266 -6.76 10.36 -23.09
N SER A 267 -6.21 11.41 -23.68
CA SER A 267 -6.96 12.33 -24.53
C SER A 267 -7.07 11.72 -25.93
N GLN A 268 -8.30 11.54 -26.41
CA GLN A 268 -8.71 11.26 -27.80
C GLN A 268 -7.71 10.50 -28.72
N ASN A 269 -6.96 9.51 -28.21
CA ASN A 269 -6.03 8.69 -29.00
C ASN A 269 -6.46 7.22 -28.97
N LEU A 270 -7.00 6.74 -30.10
CA LEU A 270 -7.54 5.40 -30.18
C LEU A 270 -6.49 4.29 -30.00
N ARG A 271 -5.22 4.52 -30.38
CA ARG A 271 -4.16 3.51 -30.24
C ARG A 271 -3.77 3.36 -28.77
N PHE A 272 -3.56 4.46 -28.07
CA PHE A 272 -3.23 4.44 -26.65
C PHE A 272 -4.43 4.00 -25.79
N GLN A 273 -5.66 4.38 -26.13
CA GLN A 273 -6.87 3.86 -25.48
C GLN A 273 -6.98 2.33 -25.60
N LYS A 274 -6.59 1.75 -26.75
CA LYS A 274 -6.52 0.29 -26.92
C LYS A 274 -5.43 -0.34 -26.05
N LEU A 275 -4.31 0.34 -25.82
CA LEU A 275 -3.29 -0.11 -24.86
C LEU A 275 -3.83 -0.11 -23.43
N ILE A 276 -4.44 0.99 -22.99
CA ILE A 276 -5.09 1.09 -21.66
C ILE A 276 -6.10 -0.05 -21.47
N THR A 277 -7.00 -0.25 -22.45
CA THR A 277 -8.03 -1.29 -22.40
C THR A 277 -7.43 -2.71 -22.34
N ALA A 278 -6.32 -2.94 -23.06
CA ALA A 278 -5.64 -4.23 -23.02
C ALA A 278 -4.96 -4.48 -21.66
N VAL A 279 -4.31 -3.46 -21.09
CA VAL A 279 -3.73 -3.55 -19.74
C VAL A 279 -4.84 -3.77 -18.69
N ASP A 280 -5.98 -3.08 -18.81
CA ASP A 280 -7.13 -3.24 -17.91
C ASP A 280 -7.67 -4.68 -17.96
N SER A 281 -7.76 -5.24 -19.17
CA SER A 281 -8.25 -6.60 -19.38
C SER A 281 -7.35 -7.65 -18.72
N ILE A 282 -6.02 -7.53 -18.88
CA ILE A 282 -5.09 -8.47 -18.23
C ILE A 282 -5.04 -8.25 -16.72
N GLN A 283 -5.22 -7.01 -16.26
CA GLN A 283 -5.27 -6.68 -14.84
C GLN A 283 -6.45 -7.36 -14.17
N GLN A 284 -7.65 -7.25 -14.74
CA GLN A 284 -8.85 -7.91 -14.23
C GLN A 284 -8.71 -9.44 -14.22
N LEU A 285 -8.09 -10.01 -15.26
CA LEU A 285 -7.78 -11.44 -15.32
C LEU A 285 -6.85 -11.85 -14.18
N LEU A 286 -5.74 -11.13 -13.98
CA LEU A 286 -4.77 -11.40 -12.91
C LEU A 286 -5.41 -11.25 -11.52
N CYS A 287 -6.26 -10.24 -11.31
CA CYS A 287 -7.05 -10.11 -10.08
C CYS A 287 -7.93 -11.34 -9.84
N SER A 288 -8.64 -11.83 -10.87
CA SER A 288 -9.53 -12.99 -10.72
C SER A 288 -8.81 -14.27 -10.31
N GLN A 289 -7.51 -14.36 -10.60
CA GLN A 289 -6.64 -15.48 -10.28
C GLN A 289 -5.97 -15.35 -8.90
N ALA A 290 -6.06 -14.19 -8.23
CA ALA A 290 -5.52 -13.98 -6.89
C ALA A 290 -6.39 -14.65 -5.80
N VAL A 291 -6.41 -15.98 -5.82
CA VAL A 291 -7.13 -16.85 -4.87
C VAL A 291 -6.17 -17.76 -4.11
N LYS A 292 -6.67 -18.41 -3.05
CA LYS A 292 -5.91 -19.37 -2.23
C LYS A 292 -5.09 -20.34 -3.09
N GLY A 293 -3.82 -20.53 -2.72
CA GLY A 293 -2.91 -21.51 -3.32
C GLY A 293 -2.17 -21.01 -4.56
N THR A 294 -2.53 -19.85 -5.10
CA THR A 294 -1.82 -19.23 -6.22
C THR A 294 -0.41 -18.84 -5.80
N ASP A 295 0.62 -19.30 -6.50
CA ASP A 295 1.99 -18.82 -6.29
C ASP A 295 2.14 -17.43 -6.94
N PHE A 296 2.39 -16.39 -6.14
CA PHE A 296 2.50 -15.02 -6.66
C PHE A 296 3.67 -14.84 -7.63
N VAL A 297 4.73 -15.67 -7.51
CA VAL A 297 5.83 -15.67 -8.47
C VAL A 297 5.36 -16.12 -9.86
N GLU A 298 4.51 -17.15 -9.91
CA GLU A 298 3.93 -17.65 -11.16
C GLU A 298 2.88 -16.67 -11.71
N LEU A 299 2.09 -16.04 -10.84
CA LEU A 299 1.15 -14.99 -11.26
C LEU A 299 1.88 -13.79 -11.89
N ASN A 300 3.02 -13.38 -11.32
CA ASN A 300 3.90 -12.38 -11.90
C ASN A 300 4.48 -12.84 -13.26
N ASP A 301 4.90 -14.10 -13.38
CA ASP A 301 5.37 -14.66 -14.65
C ASP A 301 4.28 -14.62 -15.73
N GLN A 302 3.06 -15.00 -15.36
CA GLN A 302 1.89 -14.93 -16.22
C GLN A 302 1.59 -13.49 -16.66
N ALA A 303 1.73 -12.50 -15.78
CA ALA A 303 1.60 -11.10 -16.15
C ALA A 303 2.59 -10.70 -17.26
N HIS A 304 3.85 -11.12 -17.19
CA HIS A 304 4.81 -10.88 -18.28
C HIS A 304 4.43 -11.59 -19.58
N ARG A 305 3.85 -12.80 -19.53
CA ARG A 305 3.37 -13.50 -20.74
C ARG A 305 2.21 -12.74 -21.38
N LEU A 306 1.26 -12.27 -20.57
CA LEU A 306 0.13 -11.44 -21.02
C LEU A 306 0.61 -10.08 -21.58
N VAL A 307 1.59 -9.44 -20.96
CA VAL A 307 2.24 -8.23 -21.51
C VAL A 307 2.90 -8.55 -22.86
N ALA A 308 3.59 -9.68 -23.00
CA ALA A 308 4.18 -10.07 -24.28
C ALA A 308 3.12 -10.26 -25.38
N GLU A 309 1.95 -10.78 -25.04
CA GLU A 309 0.82 -10.86 -25.97
C GLU A 309 0.33 -9.47 -26.40
N ILE A 310 0.21 -8.52 -25.47
CA ILE A 310 -0.16 -7.13 -25.80
C ILE A 310 0.88 -6.54 -26.76
N LEU A 311 2.16 -6.64 -26.42
CA LEU A 311 3.26 -6.10 -27.23
C LEU A 311 3.24 -6.67 -28.66
N SER A 312 2.99 -7.97 -28.82
CA SER A 312 2.93 -8.63 -30.13
C SER A 312 1.65 -8.27 -30.90
N LYS A 313 0.46 -8.39 -30.26
CA LYS A 313 -0.84 -8.10 -30.88
C LYS A 313 -0.97 -6.64 -31.33
N GLN A 314 -0.39 -5.71 -30.56
CA GLN A 314 -0.39 -4.28 -30.88
C GLN A 314 0.82 -3.84 -31.73
N LYS A 315 1.67 -4.79 -32.15
CA LYS A 315 2.82 -4.57 -33.06
C LYS A 315 3.92 -3.66 -32.50
N PHE A 316 4.08 -3.58 -31.17
CA PHE A 316 5.27 -3.00 -30.55
C PHE A 316 6.51 -3.86 -30.77
N VAL A 317 6.30 -5.17 -30.96
CA VAL A 317 7.34 -6.12 -31.36
C VAL A 317 6.91 -6.87 -32.63
N PHE A 318 7.89 -7.20 -33.47
CA PHE A 318 7.71 -8.01 -34.70
C PHE A 318 7.85 -9.51 -34.47
N CYS A 319 8.32 -9.93 -33.29
CA CYS A 319 8.40 -11.33 -32.91
C CYS A 319 7.11 -11.84 -32.26
N SER A 320 7.01 -13.16 -32.08
CA SER A 320 5.89 -13.76 -31.35
C SER A 320 5.93 -13.39 -29.85
N ALA A 321 4.78 -13.41 -29.19
CA ALA A 321 4.67 -13.18 -27.74
C ALA A 321 5.60 -14.12 -26.93
N ALA A 322 5.66 -15.40 -27.30
CA ALA A 322 6.56 -16.36 -26.65
C ALA A 322 8.03 -15.94 -26.79
N GLN A 323 8.47 -15.55 -27.99
CA GLN A 323 9.84 -15.06 -28.20
C GLN A 323 10.12 -13.77 -27.41
N ALA A 324 9.18 -12.84 -27.35
CA ALA A 324 9.33 -11.61 -26.58
C ALA A 324 9.48 -11.87 -25.07
N TYR A 325 8.73 -12.83 -24.54
CA TYR A 325 8.83 -13.28 -23.15
C TYR A 325 10.16 -13.99 -22.88
N GLU A 326 10.53 -15.00 -23.67
CA GLU A 326 11.76 -15.79 -23.47
C GLU A 326 13.03 -14.94 -23.62
N ALA A 327 13.03 -13.99 -24.56
CA ALA A 327 14.11 -13.02 -24.73
C ALA A 327 14.19 -11.97 -23.61
N GLY A 328 13.20 -11.91 -22.72
CA GLY A 328 13.14 -10.93 -21.64
C GLY A 328 12.82 -9.50 -22.07
N ILE A 329 12.31 -9.31 -23.30
CA ILE A 329 11.94 -7.99 -23.83
C ILE A 329 10.84 -7.35 -22.97
N THR A 330 9.93 -8.16 -22.41
CA THR A 330 8.83 -7.67 -21.55
C THR A 330 9.34 -6.84 -20.37
N ARG A 331 10.53 -7.13 -19.84
CA ARG A 331 11.12 -6.44 -18.67
C ARG A 331 11.57 -5.01 -18.98
N THR A 332 11.74 -4.66 -20.26
CA THR A 332 11.94 -3.27 -20.69
C THR A 332 10.66 -2.44 -20.53
N PHE A 333 9.50 -3.05 -20.78
CA PHE A 333 8.20 -2.40 -20.77
C PHE A 333 7.46 -2.55 -19.44
N PHE A 334 7.74 -3.60 -18.68
CA PHE A 334 7.16 -3.88 -17.36
C PHE A 334 8.32 -4.20 -16.39
N PRO A 335 8.97 -3.17 -15.80
CA PRO A 335 10.23 -3.34 -15.07
C PRO A 335 10.07 -3.61 -13.56
N HIS A 336 8.85 -3.52 -13.02
CA HIS A 336 8.56 -3.75 -11.60
C HIS A 336 7.84 -5.09 -11.37
N GLY A 337 7.59 -5.44 -10.10
CA GLY A 337 6.80 -6.61 -9.75
C GLY A 337 5.29 -6.37 -9.94
N LEU A 338 4.51 -7.45 -10.05
CA LEU A 338 3.06 -7.38 -10.24
C LEU A 338 2.27 -6.76 -9.09
N GLY A 339 2.84 -6.73 -7.88
CA GLY A 339 2.18 -6.17 -6.71
C GLY A 339 2.83 -6.61 -5.41
N HIS A 340 2.17 -6.29 -4.31
CA HIS A 340 2.66 -6.49 -2.95
C HIS A 340 1.52 -6.68 -1.95
N LEU A 341 1.84 -7.10 -0.72
CA LEU A 341 0.89 -7.06 0.38
C LEU A 341 0.57 -5.59 0.72
N LEU A 342 -0.66 -5.34 1.16
CA LEU A 342 -1.19 -4.02 1.53
C LEU A 342 -1.86 -4.09 2.90
N GLY A 343 -1.69 -3.06 3.74
CA GLY A 343 -2.31 -2.98 5.06
C GLY A 343 -2.01 -1.66 5.77
N LEU A 344 -1.53 -1.73 7.02
CA LEU A 344 -1.04 -0.57 7.78
C LEU A 344 0.17 0.13 7.12
N GLN A 345 0.83 -0.56 6.20
CA GLN A 345 1.86 -0.03 5.34
C GLN A 345 1.46 -0.32 3.89
N VAL A 346 1.78 0.60 2.97
CA VAL A 346 1.51 0.46 1.53
C VAL A 346 2.18 -0.80 1.00
N HIS A 347 3.51 -0.87 1.12
CA HIS A 347 4.28 -2.09 0.95
C HIS A 347 4.30 -2.84 2.29
N ASP A 348 3.25 -3.61 2.57
CA ASP A 348 3.11 -4.30 3.86
C ASP A 348 4.15 -5.40 4.06
N THR A 349 4.38 -5.72 5.32
CA THR A 349 5.44 -6.61 5.77
C THR A 349 5.15 -8.09 5.48
N GLY A 350 6.19 -8.93 5.58
CA GLY A 350 6.07 -10.37 5.46
C GLY A 350 5.88 -10.92 4.04
N GLY A 351 5.99 -10.09 3.00
CA GLY A 351 5.81 -10.51 1.59
C GLY A 351 6.83 -11.55 1.09
N HIS A 352 8.02 -11.60 1.69
CA HIS A 352 9.05 -12.59 1.36
C HIS A 352 9.19 -13.70 2.40
N GLN A 353 8.46 -13.66 3.51
CA GLN A 353 8.60 -14.66 4.56
C GLN A 353 7.93 -15.98 4.16
N LYS A 354 8.66 -17.07 4.28
CA LYS A 354 8.18 -18.44 4.11
C LYS A 354 7.58 -19.00 5.40
N THR A 355 8.12 -18.62 6.55
CA THR A 355 7.72 -19.12 7.87
C THR A 355 7.76 -18.01 8.92
N PRO A 356 7.01 -18.15 10.04
CA PRO A 356 6.97 -17.16 11.12
C PRO A 356 8.34 -16.85 11.75
N ASN A 357 9.27 -17.80 11.77
CA ASN A 357 10.62 -17.59 12.32
C ASN A 357 11.54 -16.71 11.44
N GLY A 358 11.06 -16.18 10.31
CA GLY A 358 11.80 -15.25 9.45
C GLY A 358 12.54 -15.87 8.27
N ALA A 359 12.39 -17.17 7.99
CA ALA A 359 12.97 -17.74 6.77
C ALA A 359 12.36 -17.05 5.53
N LEU A 360 13.18 -16.69 4.55
CA LEU A 360 12.77 -15.94 3.37
C LEU A 360 12.72 -16.81 2.11
N ARG A 361 11.83 -16.46 1.18
CA ARG A 361 11.87 -16.87 -0.23
C ARG A 361 12.27 -15.66 -1.06
N SER A 362 13.54 -15.61 -1.48
CA SER A 362 14.05 -14.52 -2.30
C SER A 362 13.31 -14.42 -3.64
N PRO A 363 13.15 -13.20 -4.19
CA PRO A 363 12.67 -13.00 -5.55
C PRO A 363 13.53 -13.77 -6.57
N PRO A 364 12.93 -14.34 -7.64
CA PRO A 364 13.72 -14.94 -8.72
C PRO A 364 14.64 -13.92 -9.37
N ALA A 365 15.83 -14.35 -9.83
CA ALA A 365 16.79 -13.45 -10.49
C ALA A 365 16.21 -12.69 -11.70
N LYS A 366 15.22 -13.28 -12.38
CA LYS A 366 14.50 -12.66 -13.50
C LYS A 366 13.50 -11.56 -13.09
N HIS A 367 13.15 -11.47 -11.82
CA HIS A 367 12.21 -10.49 -11.23
C HIS A 367 12.75 -9.97 -9.89
N PRO A 368 13.90 -9.26 -9.86
CA PRO A 368 14.57 -8.88 -8.63
C PRO A 368 13.79 -7.87 -7.77
N HIS A 369 12.82 -7.17 -8.36
CA HIS A 369 11.98 -6.17 -7.68
C HIS A 369 10.63 -6.72 -7.19
N LEU A 370 10.39 -8.03 -7.30
CA LEU A 370 9.14 -8.64 -6.85
C LEU A 370 9.01 -8.56 -5.32
N ARG A 371 7.95 -7.94 -4.82
CA ARG A 371 7.74 -7.67 -3.39
C ARG A 371 6.99 -8.77 -2.64
N LEU A 372 6.35 -9.69 -3.36
CA LEU A 372 5.61 -10.81 -2.78
C LEU A 372 6.06 -12.11 -3.45
N THR A 373 6.52 -13.08 -2.66
CA THR A 373 6.96 -14.39 -3.15
C THR A 373 6.20 -15.55 -2.50
N ARG A 374 5.20 -15.24 -1.67
CA ARG A 374 4.38 -16.25 -0.98
C ARG A 374 3.34 -16.85 -1.92
N ALA A 375 2.96 -18.09 -1.62
CA ALA A 375 1.68 -18.60 -2.08
C ALA A 375 0.57 -17.83 -1.37
N LEU A 376 -0.50 -17.48 -2.10
CA LEU A 376 -1.58 -16.67 -1.58
C LEU A 376 -2.47 -17.47 -0.62
N GLU A 377 -2.83 -16.87 0.50
CA GLU A 377 -3.68 -17.47 1.52
C GLU A 377 -4.90 -16.59 1.81
N PRO A 378 -6.05 -17.16 2.21
CA PRO A 378 -7.22 -16.38 2.59
C PRO A 378 -6.89 -15.35 3.67
N GLY A 379 -7.43 -14.13 3.51
CA GLY A 379 -7.17 -13.02 4.41
C GLY A 379 -5.95 -12.16 4.03
N PHE A 380 -5.19 -12.55 3.00
CA PHE A 380 -4.23 -11.61 2.40
C PHE A 380 -4.98 -10.49 1.69
N VAL A 381 -4.42 -9.28 1.79
CA VAL A 381 -4.80 -8.14 0.96
C VAL A 381 -3.57 -7.70 0.19
N LEU A 382 -3.70 -7.54 -1.12
CA LEU A 382 -2.59 -7.27 -2.03
C LEU A 382 -2.99 -6.31 -3.16
N THR A 383 -1.98 -5.69 -3.78
CA THR A 383 -2.14 -4.95 -5.03
C THR A 383 -1.94 -5.87 -6.24
N ILE A 384 -2.62 -5.58 -7.35
CA ILE A 384 -2.36 -6.16 -8.68
C ILE A 384 -2.25 -5.02 -9.68
N GLU A 385 -1.02 -4.73 -10.11
CA GLU A 385 -0.62 -3.49 -10.77
C GLU A 385 0.23 -3.71 -12.05
N PRO A 386 -0.25 -4.49 -13.06
CA PRO A 386 0.48 -4.61 -14.31
C PRO A 386 0.63 -3.25 -15.00
N GLY A 387 1.77 -3.05 -15.67
CA GLY A 387 2.05 -1.82 -16.41
C GLY A 387 2.85 -2.04 -17.69
N ILE A 388 2.71 -1.10 -18.63
CA ILE A 388 3.48 -1.01 -19.87
C ILE A 388 3.98 0.43 -20.01
N TYR A 389 5.29 0.63 -19.97
CA TYR A 389 5.94 1.95 -19.98
C TYR A 389 6.94 2.09 -21.13
N PHE A 390 7.12 3.33 -21.59
CA PHE A 390 8.07 3.71 -22.63
C PHE A 390 9.23 4.49 -22.01
N ILE A 391 9.99 3.83 -21.13
CA ILE A 391 11.03 4.46 -20.32
C ILE A 391 12.30 4.71 -21.16
N PRO A 392 12.74 5.96 -21.39
CA PRO A 392 13.86 6.25 -22.30
C PRO A 392 15.16 5.50 -21.96
N MET A 393 15.49 5.38 -20.67
CA MET A 393 16.68 4.68 -20.20
C MET A 393 16.64 3.17 -20.53
N LEU A 394 15.48 2.52 -20.36
CA LEU A 394 15.34 1.08 -20.65
C LEU A 394 15.24 0.83 -22.17
N LEU A 395 14.56 1.72 -22.91
CA LEU A 395 14.49 1.67 -24.37
C LEU A 395 15.88 1.83 -24.99
N LYS A 396 16.71 2.74 -24.47
CA LYS A 396 18.11 2.89 -24.91
C LYS A 396 18.94 1.62 -24.67
N LYS A 397 18.74 0.93 -23.54
CA LYS A 397 19.39 -0.37 -23.30
C LYS A 397 18.93 -1.43 -24.30
N LEU A 398 17.63 -1.45 -24.62
CA LEU A 398 17.06 -2.39 -25.59
C LEU A 398 17.54 -2.10 -27.03
N SER A 399 17.74 -0.84 -27.41
CA SER A 399 18.15 -0.44 -28.78
C SER A 399 19.56 -0.84 -29.15
N VAL A 400 20.44 -1.05 -28.16
CA VAL A 400 21.81 -1.55 -28.37
C VAL A 400 21.94 -3.06 -28.13
N SER A 401 20.85 -3.73 -27.77
CA SER A 401 20.84 -5.18 -27.53
C SER A 401 20.68 -5.99 -28.83
N ASN A 402 20.92 -7.30 -28.74
CA ASN A 402 20.64 -8.25 -29.84
C ASN A 402 19.15 -8.36 -30.21
N HIS A 403 18.25 -7.81 -29.37
CA HIS A 403 16.81 -7.86 -29.56
C HIS A 403 16.26 -6.63 -30.30
N LYS A 404 17.07 -5.61 -30.59
CA LYS A 404 16.63 -4.37 -31.27
C LYS A 404 15.87 -4.61 -32.58
N LYS A 405 16.23 -5.67 -33.31
CA LYS A 405 15.62 -6.07 -34.59
C LYS A 405 14.17 -6.57 -34.45
N HIS A 406 13.75 -6.90 -33.23
CA HIS A 406 12.40 -7.36 -32.94
C HIS A 406 11.47 -6.24 -32.51
N ILE A 407 11.94 -4.99 -32.40
CA ILE A 407 11.18 -3.86 -31.86
C ILE A 407 10.72 -2.97 -33.01
N ASN A 408 9.48 -2.52 -32.94
CA ASN A 408 8.92 -1.53 -33.85
C ASN A 408 9.24 -0.12 -33.34
N TRP A 409 10.45 0.37 -33.61
CA TRP A 409 10.93 1.65 -33.08
C TRP A 409 10.07 2.84 -33.50
N ASP A 410 9.54 2.84 -34.73
CA ASP A 410 8.65 3.91 -35.19
C ASP A 410 7.39 4.03 -34.31
N LEU A 411 6.78 2.89 -33.97
CA LEU A 411 5.63 2.86 -33.06
C LEU A 411 6.02 3.21 -31.61
N ILE A 412 7.23 2.85 -31.18
CA ILE A 412 7.72 3.22 -29.85
C ILE A 412 7.85 4.75 -29.75
N GLU A 413 8.45 5.40 -30.76
CA GLU A 413 8.59 6.85 -30.79
C GLU A 413 7.23 7.56 -30.76
N GLU A 414 6.21 7.01 -31.44
CA GLU A 414 4.83 7.53 -31.35
C GLU A 414 4.24 7.45 -29.92
N PHE A 415 4.67 6.49 -29.10
CA PHE A 415 4.11 6.23 -27.77
C PHE A 415 4.89 6.85 -26.62
N ILE A 416 6.14 7.26 -26.84
CA ILE A 416 6.96 7.97 -25.84
C ILE A 416 6.23 9.17 -25.23
N PRO A 417 5.54 10.05 -26.01
CA PRO A 417 4.79 11.19 -25.47
C PRO A 417 3.66 10.83 -24.48
N PHE A 418 3.20 9.58 -24.48
CA PHE A 418 2.19 9.10 -23.53
C PHE A 418 2.78 8.52 -22.24
N GLY A 419 4.10 8.33 -22.19
CA GLY A 419 4.83 7.83 -21.02
C GLY A 419 4.59 6.35 -20.70
N GLY A 420 3.38 5.97 -20.30
CA GLY A 420 3.05 4.60 -19.94
C GLY A 420 1.65 4.40 -19.37
N VAL A 421 1.31 3.15 -19.09
CA VAL A 421 0.04 2.72 -18.51
C VAL A 421 0.31 1.85 -17.29
N ARG A 422 -0.38 2.14 -16.18
CA ARG A 422 -0.54 1.25 -15.03
C ARG A 422 -2.00 1.25 -14.59
N ILE A 423 -2.50 0.09 -14.18
CA ILE A 423 -3.83 -0.09 -13.61
C ILE A 423 -3.68 -0.98 -12.40
N GLU A 424 -4.22 -0.56 -11.27
CA GLU A 424 -3.99 -1.23 -9.98
C GLU A 424 -5.24 -1.26 -9.11
N ASP A 425 -5.48 -2.42 -8.50
CA ASP A 425 -6.57 -2.64 -7.56
C ASP A 425 -6.08 -3.33 -6.29
N ASN A 426 -6.83 -3.15 -5.20
CA ASN A 426 -6.62 -3.82 -3.92
C ASN A 426 -7.55 -5.04 -3.82
N ILE A 427 -6.95 -6.21 -3.64
CA ILE A 427 -7.62 -7.51 -3.72
C ILE A 427 -7.50 -8.25 -2.39
N VAL A 428 -8.63 -8.67 -1.83
CA VAL A 428 -8.66 -9.67 -0.75
C VAL A 428 -8.64 -11.06 -1.37
N VAL A 429 -7.66 -11.85 -0.97
CA VAL A 429 -7.55 -13.25 -1.32
C VAL A 429 -8.58 -14.04 -0.51
N THR A 430 -9.40 -14.83 -1.19
CA THR A 430 -10.34 -15.77 -0.56
C THR A 430 -10.08 -17.20 -1.03
N THR A 431 -10.87 -18.16 -0.53
CA THR A 431 -10.77 -19.58 -0.90
C THR A 431 -11.03 -19.89 -2.37
N SER A 432 -11.93 -19.15 -3.03
CA SER A 432 -12.37 -19.50 -4.40
C SER A 432 -12.63 -18.33 -5.33
N LYS A 433 -12.80 -17.11 -4.82
CA LYS A 433 -13.07 -15.92 -5.63
C LYS A 433 -12.34 -14.71 -5.08
N ALA A 434 -11.50 -14.08 -5.89
CA ALA A 434 -10.87 -12.82 -5.49
C ALA A 434 -11.94 -11.75 -5.20
N CYS A 435 -11.78 -11.02 -4.10
CA CYS A 435 -12.65 -9.91 -3.74
C CYS A 435 -11.92 -8.59 -4.04
N ASN A 436 -12.37 -7.86 -5.05
CA ASN A 436 -11.77 -6.60 -5.45
C ASN A 436 -12.42 -5.45 -4.65
N LEU A 437 -11.65 -4.79 -3.79
CA LEU A 437 -12.13 -3.69 -2.94
C LEU A 437 -12.24 -2.37 -3.70
N THR A 438 -11.54 -2.24 -4.83
CA THR A 438 -11.39 -0.99 -5.58
C THR A 438 -12.51 -0.78 -6.59
N ARG A 439 -12.73 -1.75 -7.49
CA ARG A 439 -13.61 -1.57 -8.67
C ARG A 439 -15.07 -1.33 -8.34
N GLN A 440 -15.55 -1.79 -7.19
CA GLN A 440 -16.93 -1.54 -6.75
C GLN A 440 -17.23 -0.05 -6.51
N PHE A 441 -16.19 0.78 -6.31
CA PHE A 441 -16.33 2.21 -6.04
C PHE A 441 -15.95 3.10 -7.22
N LEU A 442 -15.48 2.54 -8.33
CA LEU A 442 -15.07 3.29 -9.52
C LEU A 442 -16.04 3.09 -10.68
N PRO A 443 -16.19 4.09 -11.57
CA PRO A 443 -16.99 3.92 -12.79
C PRO A 443 -16.37 2.82 -13.67
N SER A 444 -17.21 2.14 -14.45
CA SER A 444 -16.71 1.20 -15.46
C SER A 444 -15.86 1.94 -16.48
N MET A 445 -14.69 1.42 -16.85
CA MET A 445 -13.82 2.08 -17.86
C MET A 445 -14.46 2.19 -19.25
N ASN A 446 -15.58 1.51 -19.51
CA ASN A 446 -16.31 1.58 -20.78
C ASN A 446 -17.22 2.82 -20.92
N THR A 447 -17.37 3.62 -19.87
CA THR A 447 -18.14 4.86 -19.90
C THR A 447 -17.20 6.07 -19.94
N VAL A 448 -16.50 6.25 -21.07
CA VAL A 448 -15.99 7.59 -21.41
C VAL A 448 -17.04 8.21 -22.31
N SER A 449 -17.80 9.16 -21.76
CA SER A 449 -18.61 10.07 -22.56
C SER A 449 -17.66 10.82 -23.48
N VAL A 450 -17.79 10.58 -24.78
CA VAL A 450 -17.15 11.41 -25.79
C VAL A 450 -17.81 12.79 -25.68
N PHE A 451 -17.12 13.74 -25.07
CA PHE A 451 -17.46 15.17 -25.16
C PHE A 451 -16.80 15.76 -26.41
#